data_AF-A0A929EGX7-F1
#
_entry.id   AF-A0A929EGX7-F1
#
_cell.length_a   1.000
_cell.length_b   1.000
_cell.length_c   1.000
_cell.angle_alpha   90.00
_cell.angle_beta   90.00
_cell.angle_gamma   90.00
#
_symmetry.space_group_name_H-M   'P 1'
#
loop_
_entity.id
_entity.type
_entity.pdbx_description
1 polymer ?
#
loop_
_entity_poly.entity_id
_entity_poly.type
_entity_poly.pdbx_seq_one_letter_code
_entity_poly.pdbx_strand_id
1 'polypeptide(L)'
;MSKKKSLLELEQSGQYGSVVISHCGCDLSSALSAQHFSFEHVPLLPLQGCTAANCTCEYRGINDRRLEDRRITDYKTCYTVDKRKSARRGKD
;
A
#
# COMPACT_ATOMS: atom_id res chain seq x y z
N MET A 1 0.59 -12.44 19.28
CA MET A 1 -0.55 -13.21 18.75
C MET A 1 -1.06 -12.51 17.50
N SER A 2 -0.72 -13.02 16.31
CA SER A 2 -1.18 -12.42 15.04
C SER A 2 -2.63 -12.80 14.81
N LYS A 3 -3.54 -11.83 14.97
CA LYS A 3 -4.96 -11.98 14.67
C LYS A 3 -5.12 -12.19 13.15
N LYS A 4 -5.69 -13.32 12.74
CA LYS A 4 -6.12 -13.53 11.35
C LYS A 4 -7.14 -12.44 11.02
N LYS A 5 -6.80 -11.52 10.13
CA LYS A 5 -7.70 -10.43 9.74
C LYS A 5 -8.70 -10.90 8.69
N SER A 6 -9.96 -10.55 8.89
CA SER A 6 -11.02 -10.79 7.92
C SER A 6 -10.91 -9.82 6.75
N LEU A 7 -11.30 -10.25 5.55
CA LEU A 7 -11.29 -9.42 4.34
C LEU A 7 -12.05 -8.09 4.53
N LEU A 8 -13.23 -8.16 5.15
CA LEU A 8 -14.07 -7.00 5.48
C LEU A 8 -13.36 -5.97 6.37
N GLU A 9 -12.52 -6.42 7.31
CA GLU A 9 -11.79 -5.51 8.19
C GLU A 9 -10.75 -4.70 7.41
N LEU A 10 -10.10 -5.33 6.43
CA LEU A 10 -9.12 -4.66 5.56
C LEU A 10 -9.81 -3.67 4.62
N GLU A 11 -10.96 -4.03 4.06
CA GLU A 11 -11.76 -3.14 3.20
C GLU A 11 -12.27 -1.91 3.96
N GLN A 12 -12.87 -2.14 5.13
CA GLN A 12 -13.37 -1.06 6.00
C GLN A 12 -12.28 -0.12 6.50
N SER A 13 -11.04 -0.62 6.62
CA SER A 13 -9.92 0.19 7.09
C SER A 13 -9.58 1.33 6.11
N GLY A 14 -9.91 1.22 4.82
CA GLY A 14 -9.64 2.24 3.79
C GLY A 14 -8.16 2.58 3.56
N GLN A 15 -7.24 1.88 4.24
CA GLN A 15 -5.79 2.10 4.18
C GLN A 15 -5.09 1.24 3.13
N TYR A 16 -5.78 0.23 2.60
CA TYR A 16 -5.20 -0.76 1.70
C TYR A 16 -5.91 -0.65 0.35
N GLY A 17 -5.13 -0.52 -0.73
CA GLY A 17 -5.68 -0.45 -2.09
C GLY A 17 -5.84 -1.82 -2.76
N SER A 18 -5.08 -2.82 -2.29
CA SER A 18 -5.16 -4.19 -2.77
C SER A 18 -4.87 -5.17 -1.64
N VAL A 19 -5.23 -6.43 -1.83
CA VAL A 19 -4.96 -7.53 -0.90
C VAL A 19 -4.19 -8.64 -1.60
N VAL A 20 -3.32 -9.30 -0.85
CA VAL A 20 -2.61 -10.51 -1.26
C VAL A 20 -2.92 -11.63 -0.27
N ILE A 21 -2.80 -12.88 -0.71
CA ILE A 21 -3.01 -14.04 0.15
C ILE A 21 -1.64 -14.49 0.63
N SER A 22 -1.45 -14.63 1.95
CA SER A 22 -0.17 -15.10 2.48
C SER A 22 0.09 -16.55 2.09
N HIS A 23 1.36 -16.86 1.82
CA HIS A 23 1.82 -18.21 1.58
C HIS A 23 1.54 -19.11 2.80
N CYS A 24 0.66 -20.10 2.65
CA CYS A 24 0.26 -21.04 3.70
C CYS A 24 0.75 -22.47 3.48
N GLY A 25 1.73 -22.66 2.59
CA GLY A 25 2.36 -23.96 2.32
C GLY A 25 1.59 -24.88 1.36
N CYS A 26 0.51 -24.38 0.74
CA CYS A 26 -0.12 -25.05 -0.40
C CYS A 26 0.35 -24.43 -1.72
N ASP A 27 0.47 -25.27 -2.75
CA ASP A 27 0.96 -24.86 -4.07
C ASP A 27 0.15 -23.70 -4.67
N LEU A 28 -1.18 -23.78 -4.52
CA LEU A 28 -2.11 -22.73 -4.91
C LEU A 28 -1.85 -21.39 -4.21
N SER A 29 -1.49 -21.42 -2.93
CA SER A 29 -1.20 -20.21 -2.16
C SER A 29 0.10 -19.54 -2.62
N SER A 30 1.07 -20.30 -3.13
CA SER A 30 2.31 -19.74 -3.69
C SER A 30 2.01 -18.88 -4.91
N ALA A 31 1.22 -19.40 -5.85
CA ALA A 31 0.82 -18.66 -7.06
C ALA A 31 -0.04 -17.44 -6.75
N LEU A 32 -0.91 -17.52 -5.74
CA LEU A 32 -1.79 -16.41 -5.33
C LEU A 32 -1.07 -15.37 -4.46
N SER A 33 -0.03 -15.76 -3.71
CA SER A 33 0.75 -14.82 -2.88
C SER A 33 1.58 -13.85 -3.71
N ALA A 34 1.87 -14.18 -4.97
CA ALA A 34 2.56 -13.29 -5.89
C ALA A 34 1.62 -12.32 -6.62
N GLN A 35 0.30 -12.47 -6.47
CA GLN A 35 -0.70 -11.71 -7.19
C GLN A 35 -1.45 -10.75 -6.27
N HIS A 36 -1.73 -9.56 -6.78
CA HIS A 36 -2.50 -8.54 -6.10
C HIS A 36 -3.96 -8.64 -6.54
N PHE A 37 -4.85 -8.79 -5.58
CA PHE A 37 -6.29 -8.87 -5.82
C PHE A 37 -6.97 -7.61 -5.30
N SER A 38 -8.00 -7.16 -6.03
CA SER A 38 -8.98 -6.22 -5.50
C SER A 38 -9.89 -6.93 -4.52
N PHE A 39 -10.44 -6.21 -3.55
CA PHE A 39 -11.34 -6.78 -2.53
C PHE A 39 -12.55 -7.52 -3.12
N GLU A 40 -13.06 -7.08 -4.26
CA GLU A 40 -14.21 -7.69 -4.95
C GLU A 40 -13.84 -8.97 -5.73
N HIS A 41 -12.57 -9.13 -6.12
CA HIS A 41 -12.10 -10.21 -7.00
C HIS A 41 -11.16 -11.20 -6.30
N VAL A 42 -10.90 -11.01 -5.01
CA VAL A 42 -10.04 -11.90 -4.24
C VAL A 42 -10.75 -13.24 -3.98
N PRO A 43 -10.07 -14.37 -4.18
CA PRO A 43 -10.67 -15.65 -3.88
C PRO A 43 -10.89 -15.81 -2.37
N LEU A 44 -12.06 -16.35 -2.01
CA LEU A 44 -12.42 -16.59 -0.63
C LEU A 44 -11.56 -17.71 -0.04
N LEU A 45 -11.07 -17.48 1.18
CA LEU A 45 -10.43 -18.50 1.99
C LEU A 45 -11.48 -19.36 2.71
N PRO A 46 -11.27 -20.69 2.82
CA PRO A 46 -10.12 -21.45 2.34
C PRO A 46 -10.11 -21.62 0.82
N LEU A 47 -8.91 -21.56 0.21
CA LEU A 47 -8.74 -21.73 -1.23
C LEU A 47 -9.31 -23.06 -1.70
N GLN A 48 -10.15 -23.01 -2.73
CA GLN A 48 -10.70 -24.19 -3.40
C GLN A 48 -9.54 -25.05 -3.93
N GLY A 49 -9.41 -26.28 -3.42
CA GLY A 49 -8.31 -27.19 -3.80
C GLY A 49 -7.08 -27.14 -2.89
N CYS A 50 -7.10 -26.38 -1.79
CA CYS A 50 -6.04 -26.48 -0.79
C CYS A 50 -6.10 -27.85 -0.09
N THR A 51 -5.10 -28.70 -0.33
CA THR A 51 -4.98 -30.04 0.27
C THR A 51 -4.29 -30.04 1.64
N ALA A 52 -3.88 -28.86 2.14
CA ALA A 52 -3.27 -28.75 3.45
C ALA A 52 -4.31 -29.08 4.54
N ALA A 53 -4.00 -30.07 5.38
CA ALA A 53 -4.87 -30.49 6.50
C ALA A 53 -5.18 -29.34 7.48
N ASN A 54 -4.35 -28.29 7.50
CA ASN A 54 -4.56 -27.08 8.28
C ASN A 54 -4.20 -25.85 7.44
N CYS A 55 -5.14 -25.38 6.62
CA CYS A 55 -4.94 -24.18 5.81
C CYS A 55 -4.81 -22.93 6.71
N THR A 56 -3.63 -22.33 6.74
CA THR A 56 -3.33 -21.13 7.55
C THR A 56 -3.27 -19.85 6.71
N CYS A 57 -3.82 -19.88 5.50
CA CYS A 57 -3.86 -18.72 4.61
C CYS A 57 -4.56 -17.53 5.28
N GLU A 58 -4.02 -16.34 5.06
CA GLU A 58 -4.49 -15.08 5.63
C GLU A 58 -4.48 -14.00 4.54
N TYR A 59 -5.40 -13.04 4.63
CA TYR A 59 -5.36 -11.85 3.78
C TYR A 59 -4.35 -10.85 4.34
N ARG A 60 -3.48 -10.33 3.49
CA ARG A 60 -2.59 -9.20 3.79
C ARG A 60 -2.98 -8.02 2.92
N GLY A 61 -3.36 -6.92 3.58
CA GLY A 61 -3.56 -5.65 2.89
C GLY A 61 -2.23 -5.08 2.44
N ILE A 62 -2.15 -4.69 1.18
CA ILE A 62 -1.03 -3.93 0.62
C ILE A 62 -1.42 -2.45 0.67
N ASN A 63 -0.64 -1.70 1.43
CA ASN A 63 -0.85 -0.27 1.58
C ASN A 63 -0.51 0.42 0.25
N ASP A 64 -1.45 1.19 -0.28
CA ASP A 64 -1.22 1.97 -1.49
C ASP A 64 -0.55 3.29 -1.07
N ARG A 65 0.78 3.33 -1.20
CA ARG A 65 1.58 4.53 -0.89
C ARG A 65 1.16 5.78 -1.65
N ARG A 66 0.32 5.70 -2.70
CA ARG A 66 -0.17 6.89 -3.41
C ARG A 66 -1.23 7.64 -2.60
N LEU A 67 -1.86 7.01 -1.61
CA LEU A 67 -2.76 7.68 -0.68
C LEU A 67 -2.01 8.48 0.41
N GLU A 68 -0.77 8.10 0.74
CA GLU A 68 0.07 8.83 1.70
C GLU A 68 0.57 10.18 1.15
N ASP A 69 0.62 10.34 -0.17
CA ASP A 69 1.12 11.54 -0.85
C ASP A 69 0.09 12.71 -0.92
N ARG A 70 -1.06 12.61 -0.24
CA ARG A 70 -2.07 13.69 -0.22
C ARG A 70 -2.00 14.61 0.98
N ARG A 71 -0.95 14.57 1.81
CA ARG A 71 -0.83 15.48 2.97
C ARG A 71 0.58 15.98 3.28
N ILE A 72 1.40 16.40 2.31
CA ILE A 72 2.49 17.37 2.60
C ILE A 72 2.76 18.30 1.41
N THR A 73 1.78 19.08 0.95
CA THR A 73 2.09 20.30 0.17
C THR A 73 1.04 21.38 0.38
N ASP A 74 0.87 21.85 1.61
CA ASP A 74 0.31 23.19 1.80
C ASP A 74 1.12 23.95 2.85
N TYR A 75 1.61 25.12 2.43
CA TYR A 75 2.34 26.12 3.20
C TYR A 75 3.82 25.84 3.59
N LYS A 76 4.70 25.74 2.58
CA LYS A 76 6.06 26.32 2.74
C LYS A 76 6.43 27.15 1.52
N THR A 77 5.66 28.22 1.35
CA THR A 77 6.14 29.57 1.05
C THR A 77 7.58 29.63 0.54
N CYS A 78 7.73 29.58 -0.78
CA CYS A 78 8.93 29.99 -1.49
C CYS A 78 9.05 31.53 -1.45
N TYR A 79 9.45 32.11 -0.31
CA TYR A 79 10.09 33.43 -0.30
C TYR A 79 11.59 33.24 -0.11
N THR A 80 12.29 32.90 -1.18
CA THR A 80 13.71 33.26 -1.27
C THR A 80 13.76 34.78 -1.40
N VAL A 81 14.04 35.45 -0.28
CA VAL A 81 14.40 36.86 -0.22
C VAL A 81 15.69 37.04 -1.03
N ASP A 82 15.56 37.43 -2.30
CA ASP A 82 16.72 37.82 -3.11
C ASP A 82 17.23 39.18 -2.61
N LYS A 83 18.04 39.14 -1.55
CA LYS A 83 18.93 40.23 -1.18
C LYS A 83 20.24 40.04 -1.95
N ARG A 84 20.27 40.43 -3.23
CA ARG A 84 21.53 40.71 -3.93
C ARG A 84 21.57 42.14 -4.44
N LYS A 85 21.97 43.02 -3.53
CA LYS A 85 23.01 44.04 -3.71
C LYS A 85 23.20 44.50 -5.16
N SER A 86 22.55 45.60 -5.52
CA SER A 86 22.98 46.49 -6.59
C SER A 86 24.31 47.15 -6.20
N ALA A 87 25.42 46.48 -6.52
CA ALA A 87 26.77 47.02 -6.45
C ALA A 87 27.29 47.33 -7.86
N ARG A 88 27.19 48.60 -8.22
CA ARG A 88 28.04 49.42 -9.12
C ARG A 88 29.02 48.67 -10.05
N ARG A 89 28.87 48.89 -11.37
CA ARG A 89 29.98 49.14 -12.31
C ARG A 89 29.43 49.83 -13.57
N GLY A 90 29.94 51.02 -13.85
CA GLY A 90 29.57 51.82 -15.02
C GLY A 90 30.31 51.41 -16.29
N LYS A 91 29.72 51.81 -17.42
CA LYS A 91 30.27 52.10 -18.76
C LYS A 91 29.03 52.49 -19.60
N ASP A 92 28.85 53.71 -20.07
CA ASP A 92 29.64 54.46 -21.06
C ASP A 92 29.39 55.97 -20.89
#